data_AF-A0A165DVW6-F1
#
_entry.id   AF-A0A165DVW6-F1
#
_cell.length_a   1.000
_cell.length_b   1.000
_cell.length_c   1.000
_cell.angle_alpha   90.00
_cell.angle_beta   90.00
_cell.angle_gamma   90.00
#
_symmetry.space_group_name_H-M   'P 1'
#
loop_
_entity.id
_entity.type
_entity.pdbx_description
1 polymer ?
#
loop_
_entity_poly.entity_id
_entity_poly.type
_entity_poly.pdbx_seq_one_letter_code
_entity_poly.pdbx_strand_id
1 'polypeptide(L)'
;MSTELIFHGTGNSSCLPNIGCLVAPPGAPRCMTCYLGANSGVSPNPHEAAKNRRRNTGAILRVRDGRKEVVVVIDAGKSFVAAALEWFPKYGLNRIDGLILTHAHADAMNGLDDLRCWTLQGAIQDSIDIYLSQRTYEEVQRTFPYLVDKGMATGGGAVPEFQWHIIQEYNDFDICGVNITPILVHHGRYFGPVSGMISPPMSPPLSPPLTAVSTPNLSRSSSYQSFGLFPFSMLTQDHFTPPVPPAQDSVTPYLAFGFLLPNFLYLSDASEIPSYTLDYLACLPDWRKPEVAVIDCLRPKQHPSHFGIEQAVVAARILGCKKTYLTGFMCGMQEWISHEGWVRVCKAISEGETTLKGWKGDAGEKQRCQEMLSWIFPQAGDWIRPGFDGLRIVVKNGKVFDGAYD
;
A
#
# COMPACT_ATOMS: atom_id res chain seq x y z
N MET A 1 15.88 22.19 -2.27
CA MET A 1 14.92 21.11 -1.97
C MET A 1 15.54 19.97 -1.14
N SER A 2 14.83 19.51 -0.11
CA SER A 2 15.08 18.24 0.59
C SER A 2 13.77 17.49 0.72
N THR A 3 13.79 16.17 0.54
CA THR A 3 12.60 15.33 0.68
C THR A 3 12.81 14.34 1.80
N GLU A 4 11.75 14.06 2.54
CA GLU A 4 11.79 13.19 3.71
C GLU A 4 10.59 12.25 3.66
N LEU A 5 10.81 10.97 3.96
CA LEU A 5 9.76 9.98 4.11
C LEU A 5 9.79 9.45 5.53
N ILE A 6 8.66 9.55 6.24
CA ILE A 6 8.50 9.08 7.62
C ILE A 6 7.49 7.95 7.61
N PHE A 7 7.86 6.76 8.06
CA PHE A 7 6.90 5.67 8.22
C PHE A 7 5.97 5.97 9.39
N HIS A 8 4.68 6.20 9.14
CA HIS A 8 3.73 6.35 10.24
C HIS A 8 3.28 4.98 10.78
N GLY A 9 3.32 3.96 9.92
CA GLY A 9 3.24 2.55 10.30
C GLY A 9 3.90 1.63 9.29
N THR A 10 4.31 0.44 9.75
CA THR A 10 5.07 -0.55 8.96
C THR A 10 4.55 -1.97 9.07
N GLY A 11 3.38 -2.15 9.68
CA GLY A 11 2.76 -3.44 9.96
C GLY A 11 1.70 -3.80 8.94
N ASN A 12 1.28 -5.05 8.97
CA ASN A 12 0.19 -5.54 8.14
C ASN A 12 -1.19 -5.02 8.57
N SER A 13 -2.23 -5.53 7.92
CA SER A 13 -3.63 -5.21 8.20
C SER A 13 -4.06 -5.40 9.66
N SER A 14 -3.43 -6.30 10.42
CA SER A 14 -3.79 -6.53 11.82
C SER A 14 -3.03 -5.68 12.84
N CYS A 15 -2.04 -4.90 12.38
CA CYS A 15 -1.02 -4.29 13.23
C CYS A 15 -0.23 -5.32 14.07
N LEU A 16 0.91 -4.90 14.60
CA LEU A 16 1.67 -5.62 15.62
C LEU A 16 1.79 -4.75 16.89
N PRO A 17 1.66 -5.33 18.09
CA PRO A 17 1.35 -6.74 18.37
C PRO A 17 -0.03 -7.20 17.89
N ASN A 18 -0.12 -8.46 17.45
CA ASN A 18 -1.40 -9.09 17.12
C ASN A 18 -2.06 -9.63 18.40
N ILE A 19 -3.35 -9.32 18.62
CA ILE A 19 -4.06 -9.72 19.85
C ILE A 19 -4.07 -11.24 20.05
N GLY A 20 -4.25 -12.03 18.99
CA GLY A 20 -4.27 -13.49 19.06
C GLY A 20 -2.94 -14.08 19.53
N CYS A 21 -1.82 -13.38 19.31
CA CYS A 21 -0.52 -13.76 19.85
C CYS A 21 -0.36 -13.44 21.34
N LEU A 22 -1.01 -12.37 21.83
CA LEU A 22 -0.89 -11.93 23.22
C LEU A 22 -1.81 -12.71 24.16
N VAL A 23 -2.98 -13.14 23.68
CA VAL A 23 -3.98 -13.90 24.46
C VAL A 23 -3.92 -15.41 24.20
N ALA A 24 -2.84 -15.90 23.59
CA ALA A 24 -2.66 -17.32 23.32
C ALA A 24 -2.79 -18.14 24.63
N PRO A 25 -3.46 -19.30 24.59
CA PRO A 25 -3.72 -20.08 25.80
C PRO A 25 -2.43 -20.55 26.47
N PRO A 26 -2.46 -20.81 27.80
CA PRO A 26 -1.32 -21.34 28.52
C PRO A 26 -0.74 -22.60 27.83
N GLY A 27 0.58 -22.61 27.62
CA GLY A 27 1.29 -23.71 26.95
C GLY A 27 1.43 -23.57 25.42
N ALA A 28 0.72 -22.64 24.78
CA ALA A 28 0.94 -22.36 23.36
C ALA A 28 2.30 -21.65 23.13
N PRO A 29 2.97 -21.87 21.98
CA PRO A 29 4.18 -21.14 21.63
C PRO A 29 3.93 -19.63 21.63
N ARG A 30 4.79 -18.89 22.34
CA ARG A 30 4.71 -17.43 22.41
C ARG A 30 5.37 -16.80 21.19
N CYS A 31 4.63 -15.96 20.46
CA CYS A 31 5.19 -15.10 19.42
C CYS A 31 6.04 -13.99 20.06
N MET A 32 7.36 -14.07 19.96
CA MET A 32 8.22 -13.09 20.62
C MET A 32 8.20 -11.72 19.95
N THR A 33 7.92 -11.62 18.65
CA THR A 33 7.71 -10.31 17.98
C THR A 33 6.59 -9.53 18.65
N CYS A 34 5.40 -10.15 18.80
CA CYS A 34 4.27 -9.53 19.47
C CYS A 34 4.53 -9.29 20.96
N TYR A 35 5.11 -10.28 21.65
CA TYR A 35 5.39 -10.15 23.08
C TYR A 35 6.36 -9.01 23.40
N LEU A 36 7.47 -8.90 22.65
CA LEU A 36 8.46 -7.83 22.79
C LEU A 36 7.92 -6.48 22.34
N GLY A 37 7.05 -6.42 21.34
CA GLY A 37 6.38 -5.17 20.95
C GLY A 37 5.40 -4.65 22.02
N ALA A 38 4.74 -5.55 22.74
CA ALA A 38 3.85 -5.21 23.86
C ALA A 38 4.61 -4.90 25.15
N ASN A 39 5.73 -5.58 25.39
CA ASN A 39 6.47 -5.56 26.65
C ASN A 39 7.95 -5.18 26.46
N SER A 40 8.25 -4.18 25.62
CA SER A 40 9.63 -3.88 25.21
C SER A 40 10.59 -3.66 26.38
N GLY A 41 10.11 -3.14 27.51
CA GLY A 41 10.89 -2.95 28.73
C GLY A 41 11.49 -4.22 29.36
N VAL A 42 11.01 -5.42 28.99
CA VAL A 42 11.60 -6.70 29.46
C VAL A 42 12.79 -7.15 28.62
N SER A 43 13.01 -6.53 27.47
CA SER A 43 14.14 -6.82 26.58
C SER A 43 15.44 -6.25 27.15
N PRO A 44 16.60 -6.93 26.99
CA PRO A 44 17.90 -6.33 27.23
C PRO A 44 18.18 -5.08 26.38
N ASN A 45 17.50 -4.96 25.23
CA ASN A 45 17.49 -3.76 24.40
C ASN A 45 16.04 -3.29 24.16
N PRO A 46 15.47 -2.47 25.06
CA PRO A 46 14.09 -2.02 24.96
C PRO A 46 13.81 -1.16 23.71
N HIS A 47 14.78 -0.36 23.27
CA HIS A 47 14.62 0.50 22.11
C HIS A 47 14.48 -0.32 20.82
N GLU A 48 15.26 -1.38 20.64
CA GLU A 48 15.08 -2.29 19.50
C GLU A 48 13.80 -3.13 19.62
N ALA A 49 13.49 -3.62 20.81
CA ALA A 49 12.27 -4.39 21.04
C ALA A 49 11.01 -3.58 20.71
N ALA A 50 11.01 -2.27 20.99
CA ALA A 50 9.90 -1.37 20.69
C ALA A 50 9.60 -1.29 19.18
N LYS A 51 10.59 -1.49 18.29
CA LYS A 51 10.39 -1.50 16.83
C LYS A 51 9.58 -2.70 16.32
N ASN A 52 9.28 -3.67 17.18
CA ASN A 52 8.31 -4.73 16.87
C ASN A 52 6.85 -4.24 16.94
N ARG A 53 6.59 -3.08 17.56
CA ARG A 53 5.29 -2.42 17.50
C ARG A 53 5.15 -1.77 16.13
N ARG A 54 4.12 -2.16 15.39
CA ARG A 54 3.91 -1.75 14.00
C ARG A 54 2.44 -1.46 13.75
N ARG A 55 2.11 -0.20 13.47
CA ARG A 55 0.80 0.27 13.03
C ARG A 55 0.55 -0.13 11.57
N ASN A 56 -0.65 0.07 11.04
CA ASN A 56 -0.95 -0.20 9.64
C ASN A 56 0.00 0.55 8.72
N THR A 57 0.39 -0.10 7.63
CA THR A 57 1.35 0.45 6.69
C THR A 57 0.89 1.80 6.15
N GLY A 58 1.83 2.73 6.11
CA GLY A 58 1.64 4.04 5.52
C GLY A 58 2.82 4.96 5.85
N ALA A 59 2.91 6.08 5.14
CA ALA A 59 4.03 6.99 5.25
C ALA A 59 3.62 8.45 5.16
N ILE A 60 4.52 9.34 5.50
CA ILE A 60 4.36 10.79 5.37
C ILE A 60 5.54 11.29 4.54
N LEU A 61 5.24 11.82 3.37
CA LEU A 61 6.19 12.55 2.56
C LEU A 61 6.21 14.01 3.03
N ARG A 62 7.39 14.52 3.37
CA ARG A 62 7.61 15.94 3.60
C ARG A 62 8.61 16.49 2.59
N VAL A 63 8.20 17.51 1.87
CA VAL A 63 9.05 18.22 0.91
C VAL A 63 9.31 19.62 1.43
N ARG A 64 10.60 20.00 1.49
CA ARG A 64 11.03 21.34 1.88
C ARG A 64 11.80 22.01 0.77
N ASP A 65 11.39 23.22 0.42
CA ASP A 65 12.14 24.09 -0.48
C ASP A 65 12.15 25.53 0.03
N GLY A 66 13.32 25.96 0.53
CA GLY A 66 13.44 27.22 1.25
C GLY A 66 12.55 27.24 2.50
N ARG A 67 11.58 28.17 2.53
CA ARG A 67 10.58 28.29 3.62
C ARG A 67 9.30 27.50 3.36
N LYS A 68 9.11 26.97 2.15
CA LYS A 68 7.92 26.20 1.79
C LYS A 68 8.07 24.77 2.28
N GLU A 69 7.05 24.28 2.95
CA GLU A 69 6.92 22.90 3.40
C GLU A 69 5.60 22.34 2.90
N VAL A 70 5.64 21.13 2.33
CA VAL A 70 4.46 20.39 1.88
C VAL A 70 4.48 19.02 2.56
N VAL A 71 3.37 18.63 3.18
CA VAL A 71 3.20 17.37 3.92
C VAL A 71 2.10 16.54 3.25
N VAL A 72 2.49 15.43 2.64
CA VAL A 72 1.57 14.47 2.01
C VAL A 72 1.54 13.19 2.83
N VAL A 73 0.36 12.76 3.24
CA VAL A 73 0.15 11.46 3.90
C VAL A 73 -0.14 10.40 2.85
N ILE A 74 0.45 9.23 2.99
CA ILE A 74 0.21 8.04 2.17
C ILE A 74 -0.49 7.03 3.07
N ASP A 75 -1.75 6.76 2.73
CA ASP A 75 -2.70 5.94 3.47
C ASP A 75 -3.03 6.45 4.90
N ALA A 76 -4.31 6.31 5.26
CA ALA A 76 -4.84 6.62 6.58
C ALA A 76 -5.69 5.43 7.07
N GLY A 77 -5.00 4.37 7.50
CA GLY A 77 -5.62 3.20 8.10
C GLY A 77 -6.20 3.42 9.50
N LYS A 78 -6.88 2.40 10.04
CA LYS A 78 -7.48 2.40 11.40
C LYS A 78 -6.52 2.71 12.57
N SER A 79 -5.21 2.72 12.36
CA SER A 79 -4.23 3.07 13.39
C SER A 79 -3.53 4.41 13.12
N PHE A 80 -4.00 5.17 12.12
CA PHE A 80 -3.41 6.45 11.72
C PHE A 80 -3.44 7.48 12.85
N VAL A 81 -4.52 7.64 13.60
CA VAL A 81 -4.57 8.60 14.72
C VAL A 81 -3.47 8.34 15.74
N ALA A 82 -3.32 7.09 16.16
CA ALA A 82 -2.30 6.72 17.12
C ALA A 82 -0.89 6.97 16.55
N ALA A 83 -0.71 6.82 15.23
CA ALA A 83 0.53 7.18 14.54
C ALA A 83 0.75 8.70 14.55
N ALA A 84 -0.29 9.46 14.18
CA ALA A 84 -0.21 10.89 14.05
C ALA A 84 0.05 11.59 15.39
N LEU A 85 -0.63 11.16 16.47
CA LEU A 85 -0.38 11.66 17.83
C LEU A 85 1.07 11.49 18.28
N GLU A 86 1.77 10.46 17.78
CA GLU A 86 3.19 10.25 18.11
C GLU A 86 4.12 11.00 17.14
N TRP A 87 3.90 10.85 15.83
CA TRP A 87 4.86 11.28 14.81
C TRP A 87 4.70 12.73 14.41
N PHE A 88 3.48 13.29 14.41
CA PHE A 88 3.29 14.69 14.01
C PHE A 88 3.99 15.64 14.99
N PRO A 89 3.77 15.55 16.32
CA PRO A 89 4.50 16.39 17.27
C PRO A 89 6.01 16.13 17.26
N LYS A 90 6.42 14.86 17.19
CA LYS A 90 7.85 14.48 17.20
C LYS A 90 8.62 15.04 16.01
N TYR A 91 8.00 15.08 14.83
CA TYR A 91 8.64 15.57 13.61
C TYR A 91 8.27 17.01 13.25
N GLY A 92 7.43 17.69 14.05
CA GLY A 92 6.97 19.06 13.79
C GLY A 92 6.12 19.16 12.53
N LEU A 93 5.21 18.20 12.33
CA LEU A 93 4.24 18.21 11.23
C LEU A 93 2.95 18.87 11.73
N ASN A 94 2.54 19.97 11.10
CA ASN A 94 1.45 20.81 11.62
C ASN A 94 0.15 20.73 10.82
N ARG A 95 0.19 20.24 9.57
CA ARG A 95 -0.95 20.16 8.66
C ARG A 95 -0.78 19.03 7.65
N ILE A 96 -1.83 18.72 6.91
CA ILE A 96 -1.84 17.74 5.83
C ILE A 96 -2.20 18.48 4.53
N ASP A 97 -1.23 18.64 3.64
CA ASP A 97 -1.45 19.27 2.32
C ASP A 97 -2.16 18.36 1.32
N GLY A 98 -2.05 17.05 1.53
CA GLY A 98 -2.82 16.07 0.78
C GLY A 98 -2.70 14.68 1.40
N LEU A 99 -3.74 13.89 1.19
CA LEU A 99 -3.75 12.46 1.51
C LEU A 99 -3.86 11.69 0.20
N ILE A 100 -2.96 10.75 -0.04
CA ILE A 100 -3.04 9.84 -1.18
C ILE A 100 -3.36 8.43 -0.68
N LEU A 101 -4.34 7.78 -1.30
CA LEU A 101 -4.74 6.41 -0.94
C LEU A 101 -4.26 5.41 -1.99
N THR A 102 -3.57 4.36 -1.54
CA THR A 102 -3.08 3.27 -2.38
C THR A 102 -4.22 2.39 -2.89
N HIS A 103 -5.16 2.02 -2.00
CA HIS A 103 -6.29 1.14 -2.29
C HIS A 103 -7.37 1.20 -1.20
N ALA A 104 -8.44 0.42 -1.36
CA ALA A 104 -9.65 0.50 -0.53
C ALA A 104 -9.75 -0.56 0.58
N HIS A 105 -8.63 -1.08 1.10
CA HIS A 105 -8.69 -1.94 2.28
C HIS A 105 -8.73 -1.13 3.58
N ALA A 106 -9.25 -1.76 4.63
CA ALA A 106 -9.50 -1.12 5.92
C ALA A 106 -8.24 -0.56 6.58
N ASP A 107 -7.10 -1.20 6.37
CA ASP A 107 -5.79 -0.76 6.82
C ASP A 107 -5.18 0.38 6.01
N ALA A 108 -5.75 0.73 4.86
CA ALA A 108 -5.38 1.91 4.09
C ALA A 108 -6.33 3.10 4.28
N MET A 109 -7.63 2.88 4.54
CA MET A 109 -8.64 3.96 4.53
C MET A 109 -9.51 4.12 5.79
N ASN A 110 -9.54 3.18 6.75
CA ASN A 110 -10.52 3.29 7.85
C ASN A 110 -10.18 4.35 8.91
N GLY A 111 -9.04 5.04 8.81
CA GLY A 111 -8.72 6.21 9.62
C GLY A 111 -9.19 7.53 9.01
N LEU A 112 -9.89 7.50 7.86
CA LEU A 112 -10.39 8.70 7.21
C LEU A 112 -11.30 9.52 8.14
N ASP A 113 -12.22 8.88 8.86
CA ASP A 113 -13.14 9.61 9.74
C ASP A 113 -12.40 10.43 10.82
N ASP A 114 -11.25 9.92 11.28
CA ASP A 114 -10.45 10.57 12.30
C ASP A 114 -9.73 11.85 11.82
N LEU A 115 -9.65 12.09 10.50
CA LEU A 115 -9.10 13.33 9.95
C LEU A 115 -9.91 14.57 10.31
N ARG A 116 -11.09 14.39 10.94
CA ARG A 116 -11.82 15.44 11.65
C ARG A 116 -10.93 16.19 12.65
N CYS A 117 -9.90 15.54 13.21
CA CYS A 117 -8.96 16.20 14.12
C CYS A 117 -8.19 17.37 13.47
N TRP A 118 -8.13 17.45 12.13
CA TRP A 118 -7.54 18.57 11.40
C TRP A 118 -8.57 19.59 10.91
N THR A 119 -9.78 19.12 10.56
CA THR A 119 -10.78 19.93 9.83
C THR A 119 -11.91 20.45 10.70
N LEU A 120 -12.11 19.89 11.89
CA LEU A 120 -13.18 20.27 12.79
C LEU A 120 -13.12 21.77 13.12
N GLN A 121 -14.15 22.52 12.70
CA GLN A 121 -14.23 23.97 12.89
C GLN A 121 -13.03 24.75 12.32
N GLY A 122 -12.33 24.19 11.33
CA GLY A 122 -11.09 24.77 10.79
C GLY A 122 -9.95 24.79 11.80
N ALA A 123 -9.92 23.86 12.77
CA ALA A 123 -8.94 23.85 13.87
C ALA A 123 -7.48 23.92 13.38
N ILE A 124 -7.18 23.23 12.27
CA ILE A 124 -5.86 23.29 11.61
C ILE A 124 -6.02 23.75 10.16
N GLN A 125 -7.03 23.24 9.45
CA GLN A 125 -7.29 23.55 8.05
C GLN A 125 -8.78 23.38 7.73
N ASP A 126 -9.29 24.10 6.72
CA ASP A 126 -10.71 24.04 6.37
C ASP A 126 -11.12 22.71 5.74
N SER A 127 -10.22 22.08 4.98
CA SER A 127 -10.43 20.78 4.32
C SER A 127 -9.12 20.05 4.09
N ILE A 128 -9.18 18.76 3.81
CA ILE A 128 -8.04 17.95 3.33
C ILE A 128 -8.35 17.46 1.91
N ASP A 129 -7.41 17.68 0.99
CA ASP A 129 -7.45 17.12 -0.36
C ASP A 129 -7.09 15.63 -0.32
N ILE A 130 -7.96 14.76 -0.85
CA ILE A 130 -7.77 13.31 -0.93
C ILE A 130 -7.66 12.89 -2.39
N TYR A 131 -6.57 12.21 -2.72
CA TYR A 131 -6.26 11.72 -4.06
C TYR A 131 -6.30 10.19 -4.08
N LEU A 132 -7.10 9.63 -4.97
CA LEU A 132 -7.37 8.20 -5.02
C LEU A 132 -7.90 7.78 -6.38
N SER A 133 -7.83 6.48 -6.69
CA SER A 133 -8.44 5.95 -7.91
C SER A 133 -9.97 6.07 -7.86
N GLN A 134 -10.61 6.09 -9.03
CA GLN A 134 -12.08 6.04 -9.14
C GLN A 134 -12.66 4.86 -8.35
N ARG A 135 -12.01 3.68 -8.46
CA ARG A 135 -12.40 2.47 -7.76
C ARG A 135 -12.29 2.61 -6.23
N THR A 136 -11.21 3.22 -5.75
CA THR A 136 -11.03 3.47 -4.32
C THR A 136 -12.10 4.42 -3.79
N TYR A 137 -12.43 5.46 -4.56
CA TYR A 137 -13.48 6.41 -4.21
C TYR A 137 -14.86 5.77 -4.09
N GLU A 138 -15.23 4.90 -5.03
CA GLU A 138 -16.50 4.15 -4.99
C GLU A 138 -16.61 3.28 -3.73
N GLU A 139 -15.52 2.61 -3.34
CA GLU A 139 -15.49 1.81 -2.12
C GLU A 139 -15.54 2.66 -0.84
N VAL A 140 -14.88 3.83 -0.83
CA VAL A 140 -15.01 4.80 0.26
C VAL A 140 -16.45 5.28 0.38
N GLN A 141 -17.09 5.67 -0.72
CA GLN A 141 -18.48 6.13 -0.75
C GLN A 141 -19.43 5.03 -0.24
N ARG A 142 -19.19 3.78 -0.62
CA ARG A 142 -19.98 2.63 -0.15
C ARG A 142 -19.79 2.37 1.34
N THR A 143 -18.57 2.51 1.85
CA THR A 143 -18.21 2.17 3.24
C THR A 143 -18.56 3.29 4.22
N PHE A 144 -18.36 4.54 3.81
CA PHE A 144 -18.52 5.74 4.62
C PHE A 144 -19.28 6.83 3.83
N PRO A 145 -20.57 6.61 3.50
CA PRO A 145 -21.32 7.52 2.63
C PRO A 145 -21.35 8.96 3.14
N TYR A 146 -21.35 9.15 4.45
CA TYR A 146 -21.36 10.47 5.09
C TYR A 146 -20.06 11.27 4.93
N LEU A 147 -18.93 10.63 4.63
CA LEU A 147 -17.66 11.31 4.32
C LEU A 147 -17.66 11.91 2.90
N VAL A 148 -18.54 11.41 2.03
CA VAL A 148 -18.68 11.86 0.64
C VAL A 148 -19.88 12.80 0.51
N ASP A 149 -21.02 12.43 1.09
CA ASP A 149 -22.24 13.23 1.12
C ASP A 149 -22.68 13.50 2.55
N LYS A 150 -22.53 14.75 3.00
CA LYS A 150 -22.92 15.18 4.35
C LYS A 150 -24.42 15.04 4.62
N GLY A 151 -25.26 14.99 3.58
CA GLY A 151 -26.69 14.69 3.73
C GLY A 151 -26.95 13.30 4.32
N MET A 152 -25.96 12.41 4.27
CA MET A 152 -26.01 11.05 4.81
C MET A 152 -25.49 10.95 6.25
N ALA A 153 -25.06 12.06 6.86
CA ALA A 153 -24.64 12.10 8.25
C ALA A 153 -25.86 12.03 9.19
N THR A 154 -25.76 11.24 10.27
CA THR A 154 -26.82 11.12 11.27
C THR A 154 -26.53 12.01 12.48
N GLY A 155 -27.34 13.05 12.69
CA GLY A 155 -27.27 13.91 13.88
C GLY A 155 -26.37 15.15 13.76
N GLY A 156 -25.96 15.71 14.91
CA GLY A 156 -25.18 16.96 15.01
C GLY A 156 -23.69 16.76 15.27
N GLY A 157 -23.18 15.53 15.12
CA GLY A 157 -21.75 15.27 15.20
C GLY A 157 -21.04 15.90 14.01
N ALA A 158 -19.84 16.44 14.23
CA ALA A 158 -19.05 16.94 13.11
C ALA A 158 -18.63 15.81 12.17
N VAL A 159 -18.28 16.15 10.94
CA VAL A 159 -17.78 15.23 9.92
C VAL A 159 -16.53 15.90 9.33
N PRO A 160 -15.46 15.16 9.00
CA PRO A 160 -14.31 15.77 8.35
C PRO A 160 -14.71 16.42 7.01
N GLU A 161 -13.96 17.46 6.63
CA GLU A 161 -14.12 18.13 5.35
C GLU A 161 -13.08 17.66 4.34
N PHE A 162 -13.53 17.12 3.21
CA PHE A 162 -12.66 16.58 2.18
C PHE A 162 -12.93 17.19 0.80
N GLN A 163 -11.85 17.37 0.05
CA GLN A 163 -11.91 17.62 -1.39
C GLN A 163 -11.40 16.38 -2.11
N TRP A 164 -12.25 15.74 -2.92
CA TRP A 164 -11.93 14.48 -3.57
C TRP A 164 -11.35 14.70 -4.97
N HIS A 165 -10.21 14.07 -5.25
CA HIS A 165 -9.50 14.15 -6.52
C HIS A 165 -9.26 12.76 -7.09
N ILE A 166 -9.90 12.47 -8.23
CA ILE A 166 -9.71 11.19 -8.91
C ILE A 166 -8.42 11.23 -9.74
N ILE A 167 -7.48 10.35 -9.41
CA ILE A 167 -6.19 10.22 -10.10
C ILE A 167 -6.14 8.93 -10.92
N GLN A 168 -5.29 8.95 -11.96
CA GLN A 168 -5.11 7.84 -12.90
C GLN A 168 -3.66 7.34 -12.85
N GLU A 169 -3.47 6.04 -13.09
CA GLU A 169 -2.15 5.44 -13.21
C GLU A 169 -1.30 6.11 -14.29
N TYR A 170 0.00 6.24 -14.03
CA TYR A 170 1.01 6.80 -14.92
C TYR A 170 0.79 8.27 -15.33
N ASN A 171 -0.22 8.92 -14.78
CA ASN A 171 -0.49 10.34 -14.96
C ASN A 171 -0.02 11.11 -13.74
N ASP A 172 0.80 12.13 -13.97
CA ASP A 172 1.22 13.02 -12.90
C ASP A 172 0.04 13.82 -12.34
N PHE A 173 0.11 14.09 -11.04
CA PHE A 173 -0.70 15.10 -10.38
C PHE A 173 0.17 15.94 -9.44
N ASP A 174 -0.34 17.10 -9.06
CA ASP A 174 0.38 18.08 -8.25
C ASP A 174 -0.31 18.25 -6.89
N ILE A 175 0.46 18.17 -5.82
CA ILE A 175 0.04 18.63 -4.49
C ILE A 175 0.93 19.80 -4.09
N CYS A 176 0.43 21.01 -4.24
CA CYS A 176 1.13 22.23 -3.81
C CYS A 176 2.54 22.36 -4.40
N GLY A 177 2.75 22.03 -5.67
CA GLY A 177 4.05 22.03 -6.34
C GLY A 177 4.86 20.75 -6.19
N VAL A 178 4.31 19.71 -5.53
CA VAL A 178 4.91 18.39 -5.41
C VAL A 178 4.29 17.47 -6.46
N ASN A 179 5.08 17.14 -7.48
CA ASN A 179 4.67 16.21 -8.54
C ASN A 179 4.77 14.76 -8.05
N ILE A 180 3.70 14.00 -8.25
CA ILE A 180 3.57 12.59 -7.86
C ILE A 180 2.97 11.82 -9.05
N THR A 181 3.46 10.60 -9.29
CA THR A 181 2.86 9.69 -10.29
C THR A 181 2.33 8.43 -9.60
N PRO A 182 1.04 8.08 -9.72
CA PRO A 182 0.53 6.78 -9.33
C PRO A 182 1.06 5.71 -10.29
N ILE A 183 1.40 4.54 -9.78
CA ILE A 183 1.84 3.39 -10.58
C ILE A 183 1.10 2.14 -10.13
N LEU A 184 0.88 1.19 -11.01
CA LEU A 184 0.12 -0.02 -10.67
C LEU A 184 1.02 -1.11 -10.12
N VAL A 185 0.52 -1.79 -9.08
CA VAL A 185 1.04 -3.06 -8.57
C VAL A 185 -0.11 -4.07 -8.45
N HIS A 186 0.21 -5.36 -8.50
CA HIS A 186 -0.75 -6.39 -8.13
C HIS A 186 -0.74 -6.55 -6.60
N HIS A 187 -1.92 -6.57 -5.98
CA HIS A 187 -2.15 -6.83 -4.56
C HIS A 187 -2.99 -8.11 -4.40
N GLY A 188 -2.49 -9.22 -4.95
CA GLY A 188 -3.19 -10.49 -5.04
C GLY A 188 -4.22 -10.54 -6.16
N ARG A 189 -5.32 -11.28 -5.92
CA ARG A 189 -6.33 -11.59 -6.94
C ARG A 189 -7.74 -11.62 -6.38
N TYR A 190 -8.72 -11.43 -7.25
CA TYR A 190 -10.09 -11.80 -6.95
C TYR A 190 -10.28 -13.31 -7.06
N PHE A 191 -11.05 -13.87 -6.12
CA PHE A 191 -11.38 -15.29 -6.09
C PHE A 191 -12.76 -15.60 -6.72
N GLY A 192 -13.48 -14.60 -7.21
CA GLY A 192 -14.77 -14.74 -7.88
C GLY A 192 -14.86 -13.93 -9.17
N PRO A 193 -15.88 -14.17 -10.02
CA PRO A 193 -16.07 -13.45 -11.28
C PRO A 193 -16.26 -11.95 -11.03
N VAL A 194 -15.44 -11.14 -11.68
CA VAL A 194 -15.47 -9.68 -11.63
C VAL A 194 -16.59 -9.18 -12.54
N SER A 195 -17.85 -9.50 -12.21
CA SER A 195 -19.00 -8.98 -12.96
C SER A 195 -19.40 -7.62 -12.39
N GLY A 196 -19.15 -6.55 -13.15
CA GLY A 196 -19.55 -5.18 -12.80
C GLY A 196 -18.43 -4.25 -12.30
N MET A 197 -17.18 -4.70 -12.25
CA MET A 197 -16.02 -3.84 -11.95
C MET A 197 -15.12 -3.76 -13.18
N ILE A 198 -14.88 -2.53 -13.64
CA ILE A 198 -14.22 -2.17 -14.89
C ILE A 198 -12.87 -2.90 -15.04
N SER A 199 -12.73 -3.68 -16.11
CA SER A 199 -11.46 -4.30 -16.51
C SER A 199 -10.42 -3.23 -16.88
N PRO A 200 -9.11 -3.49 -16.71
CA PRO A 200 -8.08 -2.53 -17.14
C PRO A 200 -8.22 -2.23 -18.65
N PRO A 201 -7.89 -1.01 -19.10
CA PRO A 201 -8.03 -0.65 -20.51
C PRO A 201 -7.02 -1.44 -21.35
N MET A 202 -7.47 -2.52 -21.96
CA MET A 202 -6.73 -3.17 -23.04
C MET A 202 -7.02 -2.39 -24.33
N SER A 203 -6.31 -1.28 -24.58
CA SER A 203 -5.94 -0.72 -25.90
C SER A 203 -5.62 0.79 -25.82
N PRO A 204 -4.69 1.33 -26.63
CA PRO A 204 -4.51 2.77 -26.76
C PRO A 204 -5.76 3.42 -27.41
N PRO A 205 -6.13 4.66 -27.04
CA PRO A 205 -7.35 5.28 -27.55
C PRO A 205 -7.25 5.51 -29.06
N LEU A 206 -8.18 4.94 -29.81
CA LEU A 206 -8.39 5.27 -31.21
C LEU A 206 -8.92 6.71 -31.30
N SER A 207 -8.28 7.51 -32.14
CA SER A 207 -8.69 8.87 -32.51
C SER A 207 -10.18 8.93 -32.89
N PRO A 208 -10.93 9.99 -32.53
CA PRO A 208 -12.35 10.06 -32.85
C PRO A 208 -12.56 10.29 -34.35
N PRO A 209 -13.56 9.65 -34.99
CA PRO A 209 -13.89 9.94 -36.38
C PRO A 209 -14.66 11.27 -36.51
N LEU A 210 -14.40 11.92 -37.63
CA LEU A 210 -14.98 13.19 -38.06
C LEU A 210 -16.51 13.17 -38.09
N THR A 211 -17.09 14.31 -37.71
CA THR A 211 -18.49 14.65 -37.75
C THR A 211 -19.09 14.54 -39.17
N ALA A 212 -20.27 13.94 -39.27
CA ALA A 212 -21.19 14.19 -40.38
C ALA A 212 -22.60 14.43 -39.82
N VAL A 213 -23.11 15.61 -40.15
CA VAL A 213 -24.47 16.09 -39.89
C VAL A 213 -25.43 15.45 -40.89
N SER A 214 -26.64 15.06 -40.45
CA SER A 214 -27.95 15.36 -41.08
C SER A 214 -29.12 14.65 -40.38
N THR A 215 -30.10 15.44 -39.91
CA THR A 215 -31.48 15.08 -39.51
C THR A 215 -32.42 15.08 -40.76
N PRO A 216 -33.76 14.85 -40.69
CA PRO A 216 -34.64 14.04 -39.80
C PRO A 216 -35.74 13.24 -40.58
N ASN A 217 -36.57 12.43 -39.89
CA ASN A 217 -38.05 12.45 -39.91
C ASN A 217 -38.65 11.22 -39.16
N LEU A 218 -39.42 11.44 -38.07
CA LEU A 218 -40.90 11.38 -37.96
C LEU A 218 -41.47 9.98 -38.31
N SER A 219 -42.27 9.27 -37.51
CA SER A 219 -43.33 9.70 -36.57
C SER A 219 -43.98 8.49 -35.87
N ARG A 220 -44.78 8.79 -34.81
CA ARG A 220 -45.92 8.02 -34.23
C ARG A 220 -45.60 6.71 -33.48
N SER A 221 -46.33 6.28 -32.45
CA SER A 221 -47.22 6.82 -31.39
C SER A 221 -47.84 5.57 -30.73
N SER A 222 -48.07 5.60 -29.41
CA SER A 222 -49.01 4.69 -28.69
C SER A 222 -48.53 3.22 -28.55
N SER A 223 -48.79 2.44 -27.51
CA SER A 223 -49.28 2.57 -26.14
C SER A 223 -49.49 1.14 -25.60
N TYR A 224 -49.47 0.97 -24.27
CA TYR A 224 -50.06 -0.14 -23.49
C TYR A 224 -49.48 -1.56 -23.57
N GLN A 225 -48.91 -1.95 -22.41
CA GLN A 225 -49.18 -3.17 -21.62
C GLN A 225 -49.69 -4.43 -22.34
N SER A 226 -49.01 -5.56 -22.13
CA SER A 226 -49.44 -6.57 -21.13
C SER A 226 -48.60 -7.85 -21.21
N PHE A 227 -48.45 -8.45 -20.03
CA PHE A 227 -47.93 -9.79 -19.76
C PHE A 227 -48.77 -10.88 -20.45
N GLY A 228 -48.12 -11.95 -20.91
CA GLY A 228 -48.84 -13.13 -21.38
C GLY A 228 -47.95 -14.23 -21.97
N LEU A 229 -47.54 -15.15 -21.10
CA LEU A 229 -47.47 -16.61 -21.29
C LEU A 229 -46.80 -17.16 -22.56
N PHE A 230 -45.65 -17.80 -22.32
CA PHE A 230 -45.00 -18.77 -23.19
C PHE A 230 -45.95 -19.91 -23.62
N PRO A 231 -45.81 -20.40 -24.87
CA PRO A 231 -45.92 -21.80 -25.16
C PRO A 231 -44.56 -22.37 -25.59
N PHE A 232 -44.19 -23.47 -24.94
CA PHE A 232 -43.04 -24.31 -25.28
C PHE A 232 -43.15 -24.77 -26.75
N SER A 233 -42.07 -24.58 -27.52
CA SER A 233 -41.86 -25.24 -28.81
C SER A 233 -40.72 -26.25 -28.67
N MET A 234 -40.93 -27.40 -29.31
CA MET A 234 -40.16 -28.64 -29.20
C MET A 234 -38.65 -28.47 -29.46
N LEU A 235 -37.87 -29.15 -28.64
CA LEU A 235 -36.46 -29.46 -28.90
C LEU A 235 -36.35 -30.35 -30.13
N THR A 236 -35.57 -29.92 -31.12
CA THR A 236 -34.86 -30.81 -32.03
C THR A 236 -33.37 -30.58 -31.80
N GLN A 237 -32.66 -31.66 -31.48
CA GLN A 237 -31.20 -31.68 -31.37
C GLN A 237 -30.62 -31.49 -32.77
N ASP A 238 -29.71 -30.55 -32.91
CA ASP A 238 -28.38 -30.85 -33.45
C ASP A 238 -27.50 -29.61 -33.30
N HIS A 239 -26.51 -29.72 -32.41
CA HIS A 239 -25.10 -29.57 -32.73
C HIS A 239 -24.33 -29.73 -31.42
N PHE A 240 -23.69 -30.89 -31.28
CA PHE A 240 -22.63 -31.13 -30.31
C PHE A 240 -21.56 -30.03 -30.46
N THR A 241 -21.57 -29.04 -29.57
CA THR A 241 -20.35 -28.30 -29.27
C THR A 241 -19.46 -29.23 -28.45
N PRO A 242 -18.20 -29.49 -28.83
CA PRO A 242 -17.27 -30.17 -27.94
C PRO A 242 -17.21 -29.38 -26.62
N PRO A 243 -17.00 -30.04 -25.46
CA PRO A 243 -16.86 -29.30 -24.22
C PRO A 243 -15.73 -28.30 -24.41
N VAL A 244 -16.07 -27.01 -24.35
CA VAL A 244 -15.09 -25.96 -24.15
C VAL A 244 -14.31 -26.41 -22.92
N PRO A 245 -12.98 -26.61 -22.99
CA PRO A 245 -12.20 -26.91 -21.80
C PRO A 245 -12.56 -25.84 -20.77
N PRO A 246 -12.80 -26.20 -19.49
CA PRO A 246 -13.23 -25.21 -18.49
C PRO A 246 -12.33 -24.00 -18.63
N ALA A 247 -12.95 -22.83 -18.89
CA ALA A 247 -12.22 -21.59 -19.05
C ALA A 247 -11.24 -21.52 -17.89
N GLN A 248 -9.95 -21.58 -18.21
CA GLN A 248 -8.89 -21.56 -17.22
C GLN A 248 -9.15 -20.33 -16.38
N ASP A 249 -9.59 -20.53 -15.11
CA ASP A 249 -10.16 -19.48 -14.28
C ASP A 249 -9.33 -18.22 -14.44
N SER A 250 -9.86 -17.21 -15.14
CA SER A 250 -9.08 -16.04 -15.51
C SER A 250 -8.80 -15.26 -14.23
N VAL A 251 -7.63 -15.51 -13.65
CA VAL A 251 -7.18 -14.86 -12.43
C VAL A 251 -7.09 -13.37 -12.71
N THR A 252 -8.04 -12.61 -12.16
CA THR A 252 -8.02 -11.15 -12.28
C THR A 252 -7.22 -10.58 -11.11
N PRO A 253 -6.10 -9.88 -11.35
CA PRO A 253 -5.33 -9.28 -10.28
C PRO A 253 -6.14 -8.18 -9.60
N TYR A 254 -6.00 -8.06 -8.29
CA TYR A 254 -6.45 -6.87 -7.59
C TYR A 254 -5.38 -5.80 -7.81
N LEU A 255 -5.74 -4.69 -8.44
CA LEU A 255 -4.81 -3.58 -8.66
C LEU A 255 -4.84 -2.62 -7.47
N ALA A 256 -3.66 -2.23 -7.01
CA ALA A 256 -3.43 -1.16 -6.04
C ALA A 256 -2.43 -0.14 -6.63
N PHE A 257 -2.43 1.08 -6.09
CA PHE A 257 -1.41 2.07 -6.42
C PHE A 257 -0.18 1.93 -5.53
N GLY A 258 0.98 1.90 -6.16
CA GLY A 258 2.20 2.48 -5.62
C GLY A 258 2.33 3.94 -6.07
N PHE A 259 3.34 4.64 -5.56
CA PHE A 259 3.59 6.03 -5.92
C PHE A 259 5.07 6.30 -6.21
N LEU A 260 5.34 6.92 -7.36
CA LEU A 260 6.59 7.61 -7.62
C LEU A 260 6.51 9.01 -7.02
N LEU A 261 7.32 9.25 -6.00
CA LEU A 261 7.41 10.48 -5.23
C LEU A 261 8.77 11.14 -5.48
N PRO A 262 8.96 12.41 -5.12
CA PRO A 262 10.29 13.04 -5.18
C PRO A 262 11.35 12.26 -4.39
N ASN A 263 12.27 11.63 -5.14
CA ASN A 263 13.35 10.75 -4.66
C ASN A 263 12.93 9.38 -4.08
N PHE A 264 11.64 9.06 -4.02
CA PHE A 264 11.15 7.81 -3.43
C PHE A 264 10.24 7.05 -4.38
N LEU A 265 10.34 5.73 -4.38
CA LEU A 265 9.35 4.83 -4.96
C LEU A 265 8.67 4.08 -3.82
N TYR A 266 7.37 4.29 -3.64
CA TYR A 266 6.60 3.70 -2.56
C TYR A 266 5.68 2.60 -3.07
N LEU A 267 6.00 1.35 -2.77
CA LEU A 267 5.26 0.15 -3.15
C LEU A 267 4.85 -0.63 -1.89
N SER A 268 3.75 -0.24 -1.25
CA SER A 268 3.13 -1.07 -0.21
C SER A 268 2.18 -2.10 -0.82
N ASP A 269 1.82 -3.11 -0.03
CA ASP A 269 0.73 -4.05 -0.35
C ASP A 269 0.83 -4.65 -1.76
N ALA A 270 1.99 -5.21 -2.11
CA ALA A 270 2.27 -5.73 -3.44
C ALA A 270 2.63 -7.21 -3.43
N SER A 271 1.99 -8.01 -4.28
CA SER A 271 2.37 -9.39 -4.62
C SER A 271 3.21 -9.50 -5.89
N GLU A 272 3.17 -8.47 -6.75
CA GLU A 272 3.91 -8.42 -8.02
C GLU A 272 4.05 -6.97 -8.50
N ILE A 273 5.18 -6.66 -9.13
CA ILE A 273 5.36 -5.46 -9.96
C ILE A 273 5.17 -5.90 -11.42
N PRO A 274 4.06 -5.52 -12.08
CA PRO A 274 3.78 -5.96 -13.45
C PRO A 274 4.83 -5.47 -14.44
N SER A 275 5.02 -6.20 -15.55
CA SER A 275 6.01 -5.84 -16.57
C SER A 275 5.80 -4.43 -17.13
N TYR A 276 4.55 -4.02 -17.37
CA TYR A 276 4.24 -2.67 -17.87
C TYR A 276 4.62 -1.58 -16.86
N THR A 277 4.58 -1.86 -15.56
CA THR A 277 5.08 -0.94 -14.52
C THR A 277 6.60 -0.88 -14.55
N LEU A 278 7.27 -2.03 -14.70
CA LEU A 278 8.73 -2.09 -14.82
C LEU A 278 9.22 -1.35 -16.08
N ASP A 279 8.55 -1.53 -17.21
CA ASP A 279 8.85 -0.85 -18.48
C ASP A 279 8.69 0.66 -18.34
N TYR A 280 7.62 1.12 -17.68
CA TYR A 280 7.44 2.54 -17.35
C TYR A 280 8.58 3.08 -16.49
N LEU A 281 8.94 2.40 -15.40
CA LEU A 281 10.02 2.81 -14.50
C LEU A 281 11.39 2.83 -15.20
N ALA A 282 11.65 1.87 -16.09
CA ALA A 282 12.88 1.81 -16.88
C ALA A 282 13.01 2.97 -17.86
N CYS A 283 11.89 3.50 -18.35
CA CYS A 283 11.84 4.64 -19.28
C CYS A 283 11.91 6.01 -18.59
N LEU A 284 11.95 6.08 -17.25
CA LEU A 284 12.04 7.35 -16.54
C LEU A 284 13.34 8.08 -16.86
N PRO A 285 13.28 9.41 -17.09
CA PRO A 285 14.49 10.21 -17.22
C PRO A 285 15.26 10.22 -15.89
N ASP A 286 16.59 10.37 -15.94
CA ASP A 286 17.45 10.22 -14.76
C ASP A 286 17.05 11.10 -13.57
N TRP A 287 16.55 12.32 -13.82
CA TRP A 287 16.11 13.25 -12.77
C TRP A 287 14.80 12.82 -12.07
N ARG A 288 14.05 11.87 -12.63
CA ARG A 288 12.86 11.25 -12.01
C ARG A 288 13.15 9.90 -11.38
N LYS A 289 14.34 9.32 -11.59
CA LYS A 289 14.65 8.03 -11.01
C LYS A 289 14.67 8.15 -9.48
N PRO A 290 13.99 7.26 -8.76
CA PRO A 290 13.96 7.28 -7.31
C PRO A 290 15.35 6.91 -6.75
N GLU A 291 15.74 7.57 -5.67
CA GLU A 291 16.96 7.24 -4.94
C GLU A 291 16.72 6.11 -3.93
N VAL A 292 15.47 6.03 -3.43
CA VAL A 292 15.06 5.11 -2.38
C VAL A 292 13.81 4.36 -2.80
N ALA A 293 13.79 3.04 -2.61
CA ALA A 293 12.59 2.23 -2.73
C ALA A 293 12.04 1.86 -1.35
N VAL A 294 10.72 1.89 -1.20
CA VAL A 294 9.97 1.24 -0.13
C VAL A 294 9.19 0.10 -0.76
N ILE A 295 9.39 -1.13 -0.28
CA ILE A 295 8.84 -2.34 -0.89
C ILE A 295 8.11 -3.18 0.17
N ASP A 296 6.93 -3.67 -0.18
CA ASP A 296 6.18 -4.67 0.60
C ASP A 296 7.03 -5.91 0.90
N CYS A 297 6.93 -6.41 2.12
CA CYS A 297 7.47 -7.68 2.55
C CYS A 297 6.71 -8.15 3.79
N LEU A 298 5.56 -8.81 3.57
CA LEU A 298 4.67 -9.22 4.64
C LEU A 298 5.33 -10.19 5.63
N ARG A 299 6.03 -11.21 5.12
CA ARG A 299 6.60 -12.28 5.93
C ARG A 299 7.73 -12.97 5.15
N PRO A 300 8.46 -13.94 5.76
CA PRO A 300 9.53 -14.63 5.06
C PRO A 300 9.06 -15.31 3.78
N LYS A 301 8.02 -16.15 3.88
CA LYS A 301 7.45 -16.92 2.77
C LYS A 301 6.46 -16.06 1.97
N GLN A 302 6.37 -16.32 0.67
CA GLN A 302 5.37 -15.69 -0.21
C GLN A 302 3.95 -15.79 0.37
N HIS A 303 3.16 -14.76 0.10
CA HIS A 303 1.73 -14.70 0.39
C HIS A 303 0.96 -14.42 -0.92
N PRO A 304 -0.29 -14.87 -1.08
CA PRO A 304 -1.06 -14.63 -2.31
C PRO A 304 -1.20 -13.15 -2.68
N SER A 305 -1.25 -12.25 -1.69
CA SER A 305 -1.44 -10.81 -1.88
C SER A 305 -0.23 -9.94 -1.53
N HIS A 306 0.88 -10.54 -1.08
CA HIS A 306 2.05 -9.79 -0.60
C HIS A 306 3.35 -10.52 -0.92
N PHE A 307 4.42 -9.75 -1.04
CA PHE A 307 5.76 -10.29 -1.23
C PHE A 307 6.23 -11.05 0.02
N GLY A 308 6.89 -12.17 -0.25
CA GLY A 308 7.89 -12.73 0.65
C GLY A 308 9.23 -12.00 0.50
N ILE A 309 10.16 -12.25 1.42
CA ILE A 309 11.47 -11.59 1.41
C ILE A 309 12.27 -11.84 0.12
N GLU A 310 12.21 -13.05 -0.43
CA GLU A 310 12.89 -13.39 -1.69
C GLU A 310 12.39 -12.52 -2.84
N GLN A 311 11.07 -12.39 -2.96
CA GLN A 311 10.44 -11.58 -4.00
C GLN A 311 10.73 -10.09 -3.80
N ALA A 312 10.72 -9.61 -2.56
CA ALA A 312 11.05 -8.23 -2.23
C ALA A 312 12.52 -7.89 -2.57
N VAL A 313 13.45 -8.80 -2.34
CA VAL A 313 14.87 -8.63 -2.72
C VAL A 313 15.04 -8.65 -4.24
N VAL A 314 14.35 -9.55 -4.95
CA VAL A 314 14.36 -9.56 -6.42
C VAL A 314 13.80 -8.25 -6.97
N ALA A 315 12.68 -7.77 -6.45
CA ALA A 315 12.11 -6.47 -6.82
C ALA A 315 13.11 -5.33 -6.55
N ALA A 316 13.74 -5.31 -5.37
CA ALA A 316 14.75 -4.30 -5.02
C ALA A 316 15.91 -4.24 -6.02
N ARG A 317 16.41 -5.41 -6.46
CA ARG A 317 17.48 -5.53 -7.46
C ARG A 317 17.06 -5.00 -8.84
N ILE A 318 15.85 -5.35 -9.27
CA ILE A 318 15.30 -4.88 -10.56
C ILE A 318 15.16 -3.36 -10.55
N LEU A 319 14.69 -2.79 -9.44
CA LEU A 319 14.47 -1.35 -9.28
C LEU A 319 15.78 -0.56 -9.16
N GLY A 320 16.86 -1.16 -8.65
CA GLY A 320 18.21 -0.59 -8.66
C GLY A 320 18.37 0.72 -7.86
N CYS A 321 17.53 0.97 -6.86
CA CYS A 321 17.61 2.16 -6.00
C CYS A 321 18.85 2.09 -5.07
N LYS A 322 19.36 3.25 -4.62
CA LYS A 322 20.54 3.31 -3.73
C LYS A 322 20.30 2.65 -2.38
N LYS A 323 19.08 2.80 -1.84
CA LYS A 323 18.64 2.18 -0.59
C LYS A 323 17.22 1.62 -0.75
N THR A 324 16.99 0.43 -0.23
CA THR A 324 15.64 -0.17 -0.16
C THR A 324 15.22 -0.39 1.29
N TYR A 325 13.98 0.00 1.61
CA TYR A 325 13.37 -0.27 2.91
C TYR A 325 12.15 -1.17 2.76
N LEU A 326 12.07 -2.20 3.60
CA LEU A 326 10.94 -3.13 3.60
C LEU A 326 9.83 -2.64 4.53
N THR A 327 8.56 -2.88 4.18
CA THR A 327 7.38 -2.55 4.99
C THR A 327 6.31 -3.66 4.94
N GLY A 328 5.20 -3.52 5.68
CA GLY A 328 4.07 -4.46 5.63
C GLY A 328 4.17 -5.64 6.59
N PHE A 329 5.07 -5.62 7.56
CA PHE A 329 5.46 -6.81 8.33
C PHE A 329 4.31 -7.43 9.14
N MET A 330 4.21 -8.75 9.05
CA MET A 330 3.46 -9.64 9.92
C MET A 330 4.39 -10.33 10.92
N CYS A 331 3.86 -10.68 12.09
CA CYS A 331 4.64 -11.37 13.12
C CYS A 331 4.95 -12.85 12.82
N GLY A 332 4.39 -13.47 11.78
CA GLY A 332 4.57 -14.89 11.48
C GLY A 332 3.94 -15.86 12.48
N MET A 333 3.26 -15.37 13.53
CA MET A 333 2.69 -16.16 14.63
C MET A 333 3.73 -17.10 15.26
N GLN A 334 3.72 -18.39 14.91
CA GLN A 334 4.66 -19.40 15.41
C GLN A 334 6.03 -19.33 14.70
N GLU A 335 6.08 -18.84 13.46
CA GLU A 335 7.32 -18.66 12.67
C GLU A 335 7.86 -17.23 12.78
N TRP A 336 7.83 -16.67 13.99
CA TRP A 336 8.08 -15.24 14.19
C TRP A 336 9.53 -14.83 13.98
N ILE A 337 9.70 -13.60 13.47
CA ILE A 337 10.99 -12.92 13.32
C ILE A 337 10.84 -11.53 13.94
N SER A 338 11.71 -11.20 14.89
CA SER A 338 11.76 -9.87 15.51
C SER A 338 12.35 -8.84 14.56
N HIS A 339 12.18 -7.55 14.86
CA HIS A 339 12.83 -6.47 14.13
C HIS A 339 14.35 -6.69 14.03
N GLU A 340 14.99 -7.14 15.11
CA GLU A 340 16.43 -7.44 15.11
C GLU A 340 16.78 -8.61 14.18
N GLY A 341 15.94 -9.66 14.15
CA GLY A 341 16.08 -10.75 13.20
C GLY A 341 16.01 -10.28 11.74
N TRP A 342 15.03 -9.42 11.42
CA TRP A 342 14.91 -8.80 10.10
C TRP A 342 16.14 -7.96 9.75
N VAL A 343 16.64 -7.14 10.69
CA VAL A 343 17.85 -6.32 10.48
C VAL A 343 19.05 -7.20 10.14
N ARG A 344 19.25 -8.30 10.88
CA ARG A 344 20.37 -9.22 10.66
C ARG A 344 20.32 -9.90 9.30
N VAL A 345 19.15 -10.36 8.87
CA VAL A 345 19.00 -10.98 7.54
C VAL A 345 19.19 -9.95 6.43
N CYS A 346 18.56 -8.78 6.53
CA CYS A 346 18.73 -7.71 5.55
C CYS A 346 20.19 -7.25 5.47
N LYS A 347 20.89 -7.18 6.60
CA LYS A 347 22.32 -6.85 6.66
C LYS A 347 23.18 -7.91 5.97
N ALA A 348 22.96 -9.19 6.27
CA ALA A 348 23.66 -10.28 5.61
C ALA A 348 23.46 -10.26 4.09
N ILE A 349 22.23 -9.99 3.63
CA ILE A 349 21.91 -9.81 2.20
C ILE A 349 22.78 -8.68 1.60
N SER A 350 22.77 -7.50 2.21
CA SER A 350 23.54 -6.34 1.71
C SER A 350 25.06 -6.54 1.71
N GLU A 351 25.57 -7.37 2.62
CA GLU A 351 27.00 -7.66 2.76
C GLU A 351 27.45 -8.88 1.93
N GLY A 352 26.52 -9.56 1.25
CA GLY A 352 26.81 -10.78 0.49
C GLY A 352 27.11 -11.98 1.40
N GLU A 353 26.68 -11.96 2.66
CA GLU A 353 26.90 -13.04 3.61
C GLU A 353 25.82 -14.13 3.50
N THR A 354 26.24 -15.40 3.51
CA THR A 354 25.34 -16.57 3.48
C THR A 354 25.03 -17.13 4.87
N THR A 355 25.63 -16.57 5.92
CA THR A 355 25.49 -17.07 7.30
C THR A 355 25.33 -15.91 8.28
N LEU A 356 24.54 -16.12 9.34
CA LEU A 356 24.34 -15.11 10.39
C LEU A 356 25.41 -15.23 11.48
N LYS A 357 26.60 -14.69 11.20
CA LYS A 357 27.73 -14.69 12.14
C LYS A 357 27.44 -13.83 13.37
N GLY A 358 28.02 -14.21 14.51
CA GLY A 358 27.93 -13.41 15.73
C GLY A 358 26.52 -13.30 16.34
N TRP A 359 25.56 -14.16 15.95
CA TRP A 359 24.21 -14.15 16.51
C TRP A 359 24.23 -14.30 18.04
N LYS A 360 23.69 -13.31 18.73
CA LYS A 360 23.40 -13.32 20.16
C LYS A 360 21.89 -13.16 20.33
N GLY A 361 21.21 -14.18 20.84
CA GLY A 361 19.74 -14.18 20.96
C GLY A 361 19.15 -15.58 20.93
N ASP A 362 17.84 -15.66 20.70
CA ASP A 362 17.12 -16.93 20.63
C ASP A 362 17.66 -17.84 19.51
N ALA A 363 17.91 -19.10 19.84
CA ALA A 363 18.45 -20.07 18.88
C ALA A 363 17.42 -20.46 17.81
N GLY A 364 16.13 -20.51 18.19
CA GLY A 364 15.05 -20.80 17.25
C GLY A 364 14.88 -19.68 16.22
N GLU A 365 14.96 -18.42 16.65
CA GLU A 365 14.95 -17.27 15.76
C GLU A 365 16.15 -17.26 14.82
N LYS A 366 17.35 -17.59 15.32
CA LYS A 366 18.54 -17.76 14.46
C LYS A 366 18.26 -18.76 13.34
N GLN A 367 17.67 -19.91 13.67
CA GLN A 367 17.37 -20.94 12.70
C GLN A 367 16.38 -20.44 11.64
N ARG A 368 15.28 -19.79 12.05
CA ARG A 368 14.30 -19.21 11.12
C ARG A 368 14.91 -18.12 10.24
N CYS A 369 15.75 -17.26 10.80
CA CYS A 369 16.47 -16.22 10.04
C CYS A 369 17.48 -16.83 9.06
N GLN A 370 18.17 -17.90 9.44
CA GLN A 370 19.12 -18.60 8.58
C GLN A 370 18.41 -19.34 7.44
N GLU A 371 17.23 -19.90 7.69
CA GLU A 371 16.34 -20.46 6.67
C GLU A 371 15.85 -19.37 5.71
N MET A 372 15.42 -18.22 6.24
CA MET A 372 15.03 -17.08 5.40
C MET A 372 16.19 -16.62 4.48
N LEU A 373 17.41 -16.56 5.00
CA LEU A 373 18.59 -16.19 4.24
C LEU A 373 18.97 -17.23 3.18
N SER A 374 18.68 -18.52 3.38
CA SER A 374 19.06 -19.58 2.42
C SER A 374 18.23 -19.60 1.14
N TRP A 375 17.07 -18.92 1.12
CA TRP A 375 16.25 -18.74 -0.08
C TRP A 375 16.79 -17.64 -1.00
N ILE A 376 17.72 -16.84 -0.53
CA ILE A 376 18.22 -15.65 -1.23
C ILE A 376 19.67 -15.91 -1.57
N PHE A 377 20.07 -15.65 -2.82
CA PHE A 377 21.48 -15.55 -3.16
C PHE A 377 21.99 -14.16 -2.78
N PRO A 378 22.76 -13.97 -1.69
CA PRO A 378 23.18 -12.65 -1.22
C PRO A 378 24.18 -12.03 -2.19
N GLN A 379 24.06 -10.73 -2.46
CA GLN A 379 25.01 -10.00 -3.32
C GLN A 379 25.42 -8.71 -2.62
N ALA A 380 26.73 -8.51 -2.48
CA ALA A 380 27.26 -7.30 -1.88
C ALA A 380 26.84 -6.08 -2.73
N GLY A 381 26.32 -5.04 -2.07
CA GLY A 381 25.83 -3.83 -2.74
C GLY A 381 24.31 -3.69 -2.77
N ASP A 382 23.56 -4.76 -2.51
CA ASP A 382 22.09 -4.72 -2.37
C ASP A 382 21.68 -4.09 -1.02
N TRP A 383 21.83 -2.77 -0.87
CA TRP A 383 21.49 -2.13 0.40
C TRP A 383 19.99 -2.24 0.68
N ILE A 384 19.63 -3.00 1.70
CA ILE A 384 18.25 -3.27 2.10
C ILE A 384 18.12 -3.29 3.62
N ARG A 385 17.09 -2.66 4.19
CA ARG A 385 16.83 -2.68 5.64
C ARG A 385 15.33 -2.79 5.94
N PRO A 386 14.93 -3.36 7.09
CA PRO A 386 13.53 -3.31 7.48
C PRO A 386 13.15 -1.90 7.94
N GLY A 387 11.99 -1.40 7.51
CA GLY A 387 11.37 -0.23 8.11
C GLY A 387 10.92 -0.51 9.55
N PHE A 388 10.67 0.55 10.30
CA PHE A 388 9.96 0.53 11.57
C PHE A 388 9.18 1.83 11.74
N ASP A 389 8.14 1.81 12.57
CA ASP A 389 7.31 2.99 12.78
C ASP A 389 8.14 4.17 13.31
N GLY A 390 7.96 5.32 12.69
CA GLY A 390 8.71 6.53 12.97
C GLY A 390 10.10 6.57 12.31
N LEU A 391 10.56 5.56 11.57
CA LEU A 391 11.79 5.68 10.78
C LEU A 391 11.66 6.83 9.78
N ARG A 392 12.62 7.76 9.81
CA ARG A 392 12.67 8.94 8.96
C ARG A 392 13.84 8.83 7.99
N ILE A 393 13.55 8.81 6.71
CA ILE A 393 14.54 8.79 5.63
C ILE A 393 14.58 10.18 4.99
N VAL A 394 15.76 10.75 4.82
CA VAL A 394 15.98 12.08 4.27
C VAL A 394 16.84 11.97 3.03
N VAL A 395 16.36 12.50 1.91
CA VAL A 395 17.15 12.67 0.68
C VAL A 395 17.47 14.14 0.49
N LYS A 396 18.77 14.46 0.45
CA LYS A 396 19.27 15.83 0.22
C LYS A 396 20.53 15.78 -0.62
N ASN A 397 20.52 16.52 -1.74
CA ASN A 397 21.65 16.59 -2.69
C ASN A 397 22.11 15.19 -3.16
N GLY A 398 21.16 14.30 -3.49
CA GLY A 398 21.43 12.93 -3.96
C GLY A 398 22.00 11.97 -2.90
N LYS A 399 22.08 12.40 -1.63
CA LYS A 399 22.50 11.59 -0.49
C LYS A 399 21.30 11.18 0.34
N VAL A 400 21.30 9.94 0.82
CA VAL A 400 20.24 9.35 1.64
C VAL A 400 20.74 9.16 3.08
N PHE A 401 19.99 9.68 4.04
CA PHE A 401 20.27 9.59 5.48
C PHE A 401 19.05 9.04 6.20
N ASP A 402 19.25 8.24 7.24
CA ASP A 402 18.14 7.71 8.06
C ASP A 402 18.43 7.71 9.57
N GLY A 403 19.70 7.89 9.97
CA GLY A 403 20.14 7.96 11.36
C GLY A 403 19.97 6.68 12.18
N ALA A 404 19.47 5.60 11.58
CA ALA A 404 19.19 4.32 12.23
C ALA A 404 20.10 3.19 11.73
N TYR A 405 20.44 3.22 10.44
CA TYR A 405 21.23 2.23 9.72
C TYR A 405 22.42 2.84 8.96
N ASP A 406 22.63 4.15 9.11
CA ASP A 406 23.75 4.89 8.51
C ASP A 406 25.13 4.45 9.05
#